data_AF-A0A7C9A479-F1
#
_entry.id   AF-A0A7C9A479-F1
#
_cell.length_a   1.000
_cell.length_b   1.000
_cell.length_c   1.000
_cell.angle_alpha   90.00
_cell.angle_beta   90.00
_cell.angle_gamma   90.00
#
_symmetry.space_group_name_H-M   'P 1'
#
loop_
_entity.id
_entity.type
_entity.pdbx_description
1 polymer ?
#
loop_
_entity_poly.entity_id
_entity_poly.type
_entity_poly.pdbx_seq_one_letter_code
_entity_poly.pdbx_strand_id
1 'polypeptide(L)'
;QRGHKVSLFLPPKVHLKLAHLNRHPELISFTTVPVPAVDGLPVGASTTADIPRSAGFLLFDLYDLTQPTIDVFLAQLKPDIVFYDYAYWLPGLARKHRAQSVFFSTTYVSFYAYMVRGLRPATEAELKQPPPGFPSQIFRYRAHEARMMAQ
;
A
#
# COMPACT_ATOMS: atom_id res chain seq x y z
N GLN A 1 -18.29 -14.32 -9.31
CA GLN A 1 -17.57 -13.37 -10.19
C GLN A 1 -18.58 -12.45 -10.86
N ARG A 2 -18.23 -11.18 -11.12
CA ARG A 2 -19.17 -10.16 -11.64
C ARG A 2 -18.81 -9.64 -13.05
N GLY A 3 -17.88 -10.28 -13.75
CA GLY A 3 -17.49 -9.92 -15.13
C GLY A 3 -16.56 -8.70 -15.25
N HIS A 4 -16.00 -8.21 -14.14
CA HIS A 4 -15.03 -7.11 -14.17
C HIS A 4 -13.69 -7.55 -14.74
N LYS A 5 -13.09 -6.71 -15.59
CA LYS A 5 -11.69 -6.84 -15.99
C LYS A 5 -10.80 -6.16 -14.95
N VAL A 6 -9.73 -6.84 -14.57
CA VAL A 6 -8.80 -6.40 -13.53
C VAL A 6 -7.38 -6.42 -14.10
N SER A 7 -6.64 -5.34 -13.88
CA SER A 7 -5.21 -5.27 -14.15
C SER A 7 -4.49 -5.08 -12.82
N LEU A 8 -3.63 -6.04 -12.47
CA LEU A 8 -2.80 -5.98 -11.27
C LEU A 8 -1.41 -5.55 -11.65
N PHE A 9 -0.97 -4.43 -11.06
CA PHE A 9 0.34 -3.85 -11.30
C PHE A 9 1.32 -4.43 -10.32
N LEU A 10 2.32 -5.16 -10.83
CA LEU A 10 3.22 -5.96 -10.01
C LEU A 10 4.68 -5.66 -10.37
N PRO A 11 5.60 -5.63 -9.40
CA PRO A 11 7.02 -5.70 -9.70
C PRO A 11 7.35 -7.00 -10.46
N PRO A 12 8.41 -7.01 -11.31
CA PRO A 12 8.74 -8.18 -12.14
C PRO A 12 8.88 -9.48 -11.35
N LYS A 13 9.51 -9.41 -10.17
CA LYS A 13 9.73 -10.56 -9.28
C LYS A 13 8.43 -11.15 -8.74
N VAL A 14 7.40 -10.33 -8.52
CA VAL A 14 6.12 -10.75 -7.96
C VAL A 14 5.27 -11.43 -9.03
N HIS A 15 5.32 -10.93 -10.27
CA HIS A 15 4.61 -11.53 -11.40
C HIS A 15 4.92 -13.03 -11.53
N LEU A 16 6.21 -13.40 -11.50
CA LEU A 16 6.65 -14.80 -11.60
C LEU A 16 6.07 -15.70 -10.50
N LYS A 17 5.88 -15.15 -9.30
CA LYS A 17 5.31 -15.88 -8.16
C LYS A 17 3.81 -16.03 -8.24
N LEU A 18 3.11 -15.06 -8.82
CA LEU A 18 1.64 -15.05 -8.82
C LEU A 18 1.03 -15.59 -10.10
N ALA A 19 1.76 -15.62 -11.23
CA ALA A 19 1.25 -15.99 -12.55
C ALA A 19 0.41 -17.28 -12.54
N HIS A 20 0.93 -18.32 -11.88
CA HIS A 20 0.27 -19.63 -11.78
C HIS A 20 -1.00 -19.65 -10.91
N LEU A 21 -1.22 -18.62 -10.09
CA LEU A 21 -2.41 -18.47 -9.24
C LEU A 21 -3.57 -17.80 -9.99
N ASN A 22 -3.33 -17.23 -11.17
CA ASN A 22 -4.40 -16.64 -11.96
C ASN A 22 -5.30 -17.73 -12.57
N ARG A 23 -6.50 -17.88 -12.03
CA ARG A 23 -7.52 -18.82 -12.51
C ARG A 23 -8.45 -18.22 -13.56
N HIS A 24 -8.30 -16.93 -13.88
CA HIS A 24 -9.18 -16.17 -14.76
C HIS A 24 -8.38 -15.25 -15.71
N PRO A 25 -7.50 -15.81 -16.56
CA PRO A 25 -6.64 -15.02 -17.45
C PRO A 25 -7.40 -14.13 -18.45
N GLU A 26 -8.66 -14.44 -18.73
CA GLU A 26 -9.56 -13.65 -19.59
C GLU A 26 -10.10 -12.39 -18.91
N LEU A 27 -10.10 -12.36 -17.57
CA LEU A 27 -10.57 -11.22 -16.77
C LEU A 27 -9.45 -10.54 -15.98
N ILE A 28 -8.41 -11.27 -15.60
CA ILE A 28 -7.32 -10.78 -14.75
C ILE A 28 -6.04 -10.77 -15.56
N SER A 29 -5.46 -9.59 -15.71
CA SER A 29 -4.16 -9.35 -16.34
C SER A 29 -3.15 -8.91 -15.30
N PHE A 30 -1.91 -9.40 -15.41
CA PHE A 30 -0.80 -8.94 -14.58
C PHE A 30 0.11 -8.07 -15.42
N THR A 31 0.22 -6.80 -15.05
CA THR A 31 1.05 -5.81 -15.73
C THR A 31 2.31 -5.60 -14.91
N THR A 32 3.46 -5.86 -15.51
CA THR A 32 4.74 -5.66 -14.86
C THR A 32 5.10 -4.18 -14.84
N VAL A 33 5.40 -3.64 -13.67
CA VAL A 33 5.88 -2.26 -13.49
C VAL A 33 7.36 -2.30 -13.14
N PRO A 34 8.24 -1.77 -14.00
CA PRO A 34 9.65 -1.62 -13.68
C PRO A 34 9.80 -0.74 -12.43
N VAL A 35 10.60 -1.22 -11.49
CA VAL A 35 10.93 -0.49 -10.26
C VAL A 35 12.37 0.01 -10.36
N PRO A 36 12.61 1.31 -10.16
CA PRO A 36 13.95 1.87 -10.22
C PRO A 36 14.76 1.46 -8.98
N ALA A 37 16.08 1.55 -9.11
CA ALA A 37 16.97 1.42 -7.96
C ALA A 37 16.81 2.66 -7.06
N VAL A 38 16.84 2.43 -5.75
CA VAL A 38 16.79 3.48 -4.72
C VAL A 38 17.93 3.24 -3.75
N ASP A 39 18.64 4.31 -3.40
CA ASP A 39 19.75 4.23 -2.46
C ASP A 39 19.29 3.69 -1.10
N GLY A 40 20.07 2.77 -0.53
CA GLY A 40 19.74 2.10 0.73
C GLY A 40 18.85 0.85 0.60
N LEU A 41 18.26 0.58 -0.56
CA LEU A 41 17.58 -0.69 -0.83
C LEU A 41 18.54 -1.75 -1.39
N PRO A 42 18.40 -3.03 -0.98
CA PRO A 42 19.11 -4.12 -1.63
C PRO A 42 18.80 -4.21 -3.12
N VAL A 43 19.77 -4.66 -3.92
CA VAL A 43 19.58 -4.86 -5.37
C VAL A 43 18.41 -5.83 -5.60
N GLY A 44 17.42 -5.38 -6.38
CA GLY A 44 16.23 -6.17 -6.71
C GLY A 44 15.16 -6.23 -5.61
N ALA A 45 15.29 -5.44 -4.54
CA ALA A 45 14.21 -5.23 -3.58
C ALA A 45 13.05 -4.47 -4.23
N SER A 46 11.84 -4.98 -4.06
CA SER A 46 10.62 -4.38 -4.66
C SER A 46 9.37 -4.56 -3.80
N THR A 47 9.49 -5.33 -2.72
CA THR A 47 8.41 -5.66 -1.79
C THR A 47 8.88 -5.54 -0.36
N THR A 48 7.94 -5.38 0.58
CA THR A 48 8.22 -5.37 2.02
C THR A 48 8.84 -6.68 2.53
N ALA A 49 8.72 -7.77 1.78
CA ALA A 49 9.36 -9.05 2.11
C ALA A 49 10.87 -9.08 1.77
N ASP A 50 11.36 -8.14 0.97
CA ASP A 50 12.76 -8.07 0.57
C ASP A 50 13.64 -7.30 1.57
N ILE A 51 13.04 -6.61 2.56
CA ILE A 51 13.74 -5.69 3.44
C ILE A 51 13.33 -5.80 4.92
N PRO A 52 14.21 -5.42 5.86
CA PRO A 52 13.82 -5.25 7.26
C PRO A 52 12.75 -4.18 7.42
N ARG A 53 11.89 -4.31 8.44
CA ARG A 53 10.81 -3.35 8.73
C ARG A 53 11.31 -1.91 8.87
N SER A 54 12.50 -1.72 9.46
CA SER A 54 13.11 -0.40 9.65
C SER A 54 13.40 0.33 8.33
N ALA A 55 13.57 -0.39 7.22
CA ALA A 55 13.81 0.18 5.89
C ALA A 55 12.52 0.39 5.09
N GLY A 56 11.35 0.12 5.66
CA GLY A 56 10.06 0.15 4.96
C GLY A 56 9.75 1.47 4.25
N PHE A 57 10.20 2.59 4.80
CA PHE A 57 10.00 3.92 4.22
C PHE A 57 10.70 4.10 2.87
N LEU A 58 11.82 3.40 2.61
CA LEU A 58 12.54 3.47 1.34
C LEU A 58 11.72 2.86 0.18
N LEU A 59 10.74 2.00 0.47
CA LEU A 59 9.82 1.52 -0.56
C LEU A 59 8.85 2.61 -1.03
N PHE A 60 8.58 3.63 -0.22
CA PHE A 60 7.74 4.75 -0.65
C PHE A 60 8.43 5.53 -1.77
N ASP A 61 9.72 5.87 -1.60
CA ASP A 61 10.52 6.51 -2.65
C ASP A 61 10.53 5.68 -3.94
N LEU A 62 10.70 4.36 -3.82
CA LEU A 62 10.66 3.44 -4.94
C LEU A 62 9.29 3.47 -5.66
N TYR A 63 8.18 3.47 -4.90
CA TYR A 63 6.83 3.52 -5.47
C TYR A 63 6.51 4.89 -6.08
N ASP A 64 6.97 5.99 -5.49
CA ASP A 64 6.80 7.34 -6.03
C ASP A 64 7.45 7.47 -7.41
N LEU A 65 8.63 6.88 -7.58
CA LEU A 65 9.30 6.85 -8.88
C LEU A 65 8.57 6.00 -9.94
N THR A 66 7.61 5.15 -9.55
CA THR A 66 6.77 4.42 -10.53
C THR A 66 5.63 5.27 -11.10
N GLN A 67 5.32 6.43 -10.51
CA GLN A 67 4.20 7.29 -10.89
C GLN A 67 4.12 7.58 -12.40
N PRO A 68 5.20 7.93 -13.13
CA PRO A 68 5.12 8.20 -14.57
C PRO A 68 4.70 6.97 -15.38
N THR A 69 5.23 5.79 -15.03
CA THR A 69 4.87 4.53 -15.68
C THR A 69 3.39 4.20 -15.46
N ILE A 70 2.91 4.44 -14.24
CA ILE A 70 1.53 4.18 -13.84
C ILE A 70 0.58 5.14 -14.57
N ASP A 71 0.95 6.40 -14.74
CA ASP A 71 0.21 7.40 -15.52
C ASP A 71 -0.01 6.93 -16.97
N VAL A 72 1.02 6.38 -17.61
CA VAL A 72 0.94 5.82 -18.97
C VAL A 72 -0.04 4.65 -19.02
N PHE A 73 0.04 3.72 -18.07
CA PHE A 73 -0.88 2.57 -18.05
C PHE A 73 -2.33 2.99 -17.79
N LEU A 74 -2.57 3.97 -16.92
CA LEU A 74 -3.92 4.49 -16.69
C LEU A 74 -4.49 5.14 -17.96
N ALA A 75 -3.68 5.86 -18.73
CA ALA A 75 -4.09 6.46 -20.00
C ALA A 75 -4.49 5.40 -21.05
N GLN A 76 -3.79 4.26 -21.06
CA GLN A 76 -4.02 3.15 -22.00
C GLN A 76 -5.23 2.31 -21.59
N LEU A 77 -5.30 1.92 -20.32
CA LEU A 77 -6.33 1.02 -19.80
C LEU A 77 -7.68 1.72 -19.59
N LYS A 78 -7.65 3.03 -19.29
CA LYS A 78 -8.84 3.85 -18.99
C LYS A 78 -9.78 3.17 -17.96
N PRO A 79 -9.28 2.83 -16.77
CA PRO A 79 -10.06 2.08 -15.79
C PRO A 79 -11.21 2.92 -15.22
N ASP A 80 -12.31 2.25 -14.85
CA ASP A 80 -13.42 2.90 -14.13
C ASP A 80 -13.04 3.16 -12.66
N ILE A 81 -12.32 2.21 -12.05
CA ILE A 81 -11.93 2.22 -10.63
C ILE A 81 -10.46 1.82 -10.50
N VAL A 82 -9.72 2.54 -9.66
CA VAL A 82 -8.35 2.22 -9.25
C VAL A 82 -8.33 1.96 -7.75
N PHE A 83 -7.86 0.78 -7.36
CA PHE A 83 -7.59 0.45 -5.97
C PHE A 83 -6.14 0.78 -5.64
N TYR A 84 -5.90 1.39 -4.48
CA TYR A 84 -4.57 1.82 -4.07
C TYR A 84 -4.33 1.68 -2.57
N ASP A 85 -3.05 1.56 -2.22
CA ASP A 85 -2.52 1.46 -0.85
C ASP A 85 -1.63 2.70 -0.57
N TYR A 86 -0.37 2.54 -0.15
CA TYR A 86 0.58 3.58 0.24
C TYR A 86 0.94 4.56 -0.89
N ALA A 87 0.51 4.31 -2.14
CA ALA A 87 0.67 5.22 -3.27
C ALA A 87 -0.26 6.43 -3.13
N TYR A 88 0.09 7.36 -2.24
CA TYR A 88 -0.71 8.54 -1.90
C TYR A 88 -0.99 9.45 -3.11
N TRP A 89 -0.16 9.40 -4.14
CA TRP A 89 -0.29 10.16 -5.38
C TRP A 89 -1.32 9.55 -6.36
N LEU A 90 -1.72 8.30 -6.17
CA LEU A 90 -2.58 7.56 -7.12
C LEU A 90 -3.99 8.15 -7.25
N PRO A 91 -4.66 8.66 -6.19
CA PRO A 91 -5.92 9.40 -6.33
C PRO A 91 -5.84 10.62 -7.25
N GLY A 92 -4.71 11.35 -7.24
CA GLY A 92 -4.49 12.49 -8.12
C GLY A 92 -4.42 12.06 -9.58
N LEU A 93 -3.67 10.99 -9.87
CA LEU A 93 -3.59 10.40 -11.20
C LEU A 93 -4.91 9.79 -11.67
N ALA A 94 -5.61 9.06 -10.80
CA ALA A 94 -6.92 8.48 -11.13
C ALA A 94 -7.90 9.58 -11.57
N ARG A 95 -7.93 10.72 -10.85
CA ARG A 95 -8.75 11.88 -11.21
C ARG A 95 -8.39 12.46 -12.58
N LYS A 96 -7.10 12.58 -12.91
CA LYS A 96 -6.63 13.00 -14.24
C LYS A 96 -7.20 12.11 -15.35
N HIS A 97 -7.35 10.81 -15.09
CA HIS A 97 -7.90 9.82 -16.03
C HIS A 97 -9.40 9.55 -15.87
N ARG A 98 -10.12 10.35 -15.06
CA ARG A 98 -11.56 10.21 -14.78
C ARG A 98 -11.96 8.87 -14.15
N ALA A 99 -11.03 8.22 -13.45
CA ALA A 99 -11.26 7.01 -12.69
C ALA A 99 -11.61 7.33 -11.22
N GLN A 100 -12.48 6.52 -10.61
CA GLN A 100 -12.69 6.57 -9.17
C GLN A 100 -11.52 5.90 -8.43
N SER A 101 -11.03 6.52 -7.36
CA SER A 101 -9.99 5.94 -6.52
C SER A 101 -10.58 5.35 -5.24
N VAL A 102 -10.21 4.12 -4.90
CA VAL A 102 -10.62 3.44 -3.67
C VAL A 102 -9.39 3.05 -2.87
N PHE A 103 -9.28 3.56 -1.65
CA PHE A 103 -8.23 3.13 -0.73
C PHE A 103 -8.52 1.69 -0.28
N PHE A 104 -7.53 0.82 -0.46
CA PHE A 104 -7.55 -0.57 -0.08
C PHE A 104 -6.40 -0.85 0.88
N SER A 105 -6.73 -1.36 2.07
CA SER A 105 -5.74 -1.80 3.03
C SER A 105 -6.00 -3.23 3.48
N THR A 106 -4.92 -3.98 3.61
CA THR A 106 -4.91 -5.31 4.24
C THR A 106 -4.82 -5.23 5.77
N THR A 107 -4.73 -4.03 6.33
CA THR A 107 -4.57 -3.79 7.78
C THR A 107 -5.90 -3.35 8.42
N TYR A 108 -6.05 -3.60 9.71
CA TYR A 108 -7.25 -3.24 10.47
C TYR A 108 -7.43 -1.73 10.64
N VAL A 109 -8.68 -1.27 10.70
CA VAL A 109 -9.03 0.15 10.96
C VAL A 109 -8.43 0.65 12.29
N SER A 110 -8.34 -0.21 13.29
CA SER A 110 -7.70 0.11 14.58
C SER A 110 -6.24 0.50 14.40
N PHE A 111 -5.48 -0.21 13.56
CA PHE A 111 -4.10 0.12 13.29
C PHE A 111 -3.95 1.53 12.72
N TYR A 112 -4.78 1.93 11.73
CA TYR A 112 -4.72 3.28 11.19
C TYR A 112 -5.10 4.33 12.21
N ALA A 113 -6.12 4.10 13.04
CA ALA A 113 -6.51 5.03 14.09
C ALA A 113 -5.33 5.31 15.06
N TYR A 114 -4.58 4.26 15.40
CA TYR A 114 -3.39 4.36 16.24
C TYR A 114 -2.19 4.97 15.52
N MET A 115 -1.93 4.59 14.27
CA MET A 115 -0.84 5.13 13.46
C MET A 115 -1.01 6.64 13.24
N VAL A 116 -2.22 7.09 12.89
CA VAL A 116 -2.53 8.53 12.72
C VAL A 116 -2.34 9.30 14.03
N ARG A 117 -2.62 8.69 15.18
CA ARG A 117 -2.30 9.27 16.48
C ARG A 117 -0.78 9.33 16.72
N GLY A 118 -0.04 8.27 16.36
CA GLY A 118 1.41 8.16 16.46
C GLY A 118 2.20 9.04 15.48
N LEU A 119 1.56 9.63 14.47
CA LEU A 119 2.15 10.71 13.65
C LEU A 119 2.46 11.97 14.48
N ARG A 120 1.95 12.05 15.71
CA ARG A 120 2.37 13.02 16.72
C ARG A 120 3.07 12.25 17.84
N PRO A 121 4.11 12.82 18.47
CA PRO A 121 4.71 12.22 19.65
C PRO A 121 3.62 11.85 20.65
N ALA A 122 3.54 10.57 20.99
CA ALA A 122 2.55 10.02 21.93
C ALA A 122 3.28 9.18 22.97
N THR A 123 2.94 9.39 24.23
CA THR A 123 3.50 8.62 25.34
C THR A 123 2.96 7.18 25.34
N GLU A 124 3.71 6.25 25.95
CA GLU A 124 3.25 4.86 26.13
C GLU A 124 1.88 4.80 26.82
N ALA A 125 1.61 5.70 27.77
CA ALA A 125 0.33 5.78 28.47
C ALA A 125 -0.83 6.17 27.54
N GLU A 126 -0.58 7.10 26.61
CA GLU A 126 -1.58 7.53 25.62
C GLU A 126 -1.86 6.45 24.57
N LEU A 127 -0.84 5.68 24.17
CA LEU A 127 -0.97 4.59 23.21
C LEU A 127 -1.72 3.37 23.79
N LYS A 128 -1.77 3.21 25.12
CA LYS A 128 -2.61 2.22 25.80
C LYS A 128 -4.10 2.57 25.80
N GLN A 129 -4.45 3.81 25.42
CA GLN A 129 -5.83 4.25 25.30
C GLN A 129 -6.21 4.36 23.81
N PRO A 130 -7.44 4.00 23.41
CA PRO A 130 -7.91 4.23 22.06
C PRO A 130 -7.87 5.72 21.69
N PRO A 131 -7.64 6.05 20.41
CA PRO A 131 -7.75 7.42 19.93
C PRO A 131 -9.13 8.03 20.25
N PRO A 132 -9.21 9.34 20.54
CA PRO A 132 -10.49 10.01 20.71
C PRO A 132 -11.42 9.77 19.51
N GLY A 133 -12.68 9.43 19.78
CA GLY A 133 -13.67 9.13 18.74
C GLY A 133 -13.57 7.73 18.13
N PHE A 134 -12.63 6.89 18.56
CA PHE A 134 -12.59 5.50 18.12
C PHE A 134 -13.78 4.72 18.71
N PRO A 135 -14.55 3.97 17.89
CA PRO A 135 -15.85 3.43 18.30
C PRO A 135 -15.76 2.27 19.32
N SER A 136 -14.55 1.82 19.67
CA SER A 136 -14.34 0.69 20.57
C SER A 136 -13.23 0.94 21.58
N GLN A 137 -13.50 0.62 22.84
CA GLN A 137 -12.52 0.68 23.93
C GLN A 137 -11.72 -0.62 24.09
N ILE A 138 -12.05 -1.65 23.30
CA ILE A 138 -11.44 -2.98 23.37
C ILE A 138 -10.08 -2.99 22.66
N PHE A 139 -9.98 -2.27 21.54
CA PHE A 139 -8.75 -2.19 20.78
C PHE A 139 -7.81 -1.20 21.44
N ARG A 140 -6.85 -1.76 22.20
CA ARG A 140 -5.78 -1.02 22.86
C ARG A 140 -4.45 -1.71 22.72
N TYR A 141 -3.38 -0.94 22.59
CA TYR A 141 -2.05 -1.50 22.64
C TYR A 141 -1.75 -2.06 24.03
N ARG A 142 -1.16 -3.25 24.05
CA ARG A 142 -0.50 -3.81 25.23
C ARG A 142 0.76 -3.01 25.53
N ALA A 143 1.25 -3.08 26.76
CA ALA A 143 2.42 -2.30 27.17
C ALA A 143 3.66 -2.51 26.27
N HIS A 144 3.91 -3.73 25.80
CA HIS A 144 5.03 -3.97 24.88
C HIS A 144 4.79 -3.41 23.47
N GLU A 145 3.54 -3.39 22.99
CA GLU A 145 3.18 -2.81 21.69
C GLU A 145 3.29 -1.29 21.74
N ALA A 146 2.79 -0.67 22.81
CA ALA A 146 2.90 0.77 23.02
C ALA A 146 4.36 1.23 23.10
N ARG A 147 5.25 0.46 23.77
CA ARG A 147 6.69 0.77 23.81
C ARG A 147 7.37 0.72 22.45
N MET A 148 6.96 -0.21 21.57
CA MET A 148 7.51 -0.27 20.21
C MET A 148 7.05 0.91 19.34
N MET A 149 5.86 1.45 19.60
CA MET A 149 5.25 2.52 18.80
C MET A 149 5.59 3.94 19.30
N ALA A 150 6.10 4.07 20.53
CA ALA A 150 6.50 5.35 21.14
C ALA A 150 7.98 5.72 20.89
N GLN A 151 8.72 4.88 20.16
CA GLN A 151 10.12 5.10 19.75
C GLN A 151 10.15 5.77 18.38
#